data_AF-A0AAU2KK51-F1
#
_entry.id   AF-A0AAU2KK51-F1
#
_cell.length_a   1.000
_cell.length_b   1.000
_cell.length_c   1.000
_cell.angle_alpha   90.00
_cell.angle_beta   90.00
_cell.angle_gamma   90.00
#
_symmetry.space_group_name_H-M   'P 1'
#
loop_
_entity.id
_entity.type
_entity.pdbx_description
1 polymer ?
#
loop_
_entity_poly.entity_id
_entity_poly.type
_entity_poly.pdbx_seq_one_letter_code
_entity_poly.pdbx_strand_id
1 'polypeptide(L)' 'MRSDAEYVAIKDRALGRLFAIPGVVVVGIGGRERGGRATGERTIRVFVAHKRAPAPARGDAERRR' A
#
# COMPACT_ATOMS: atom_id res chain seq x y z
N MET A 1 -14.10 -13.62 -12.06
CA MET A 1 -12.68 -13.66 -11.62
C MET A 1 -11.88 -12.85 -12.61
N ARG A 2 -11.06 -11.88 -12.17
CA ARG A 2 -10.18 -11.17 -13.12
C ARG A 2 -9.02 -12.07 -13.51
N SER A 3 -8.56 -11.96 -14.75
CA SER A 3 -7.37 -12.66 -15.22
C SER A 3 -6.10 -12.06 -14.63
N ASP A 4 -5.01 -12.83 -14.65
CA ASP A 4 -3.70 -12.35 -14.24
C ASP A 4 -3.24 -11.13 -15.06
N ALA A 5 -3.59 -11.10 -16.35
CA ALA A 5 -3.31 -9.97 -17.24
C ALA A 5 -4.02 -8.68 -16.79
N GLU A 6 -5.26 -8.77 -16.32
CA GLU A 6 -5.98 -7.60 -15.79
C GLU A 6 -5.34 -7.06 -14.51
N TYR A 7 -4.78 -7.93 -13.66
CA TYR A 7 -4.06 -7.50 -12.47
C TYR A 7 -2.72 -6.83 -12.80
N VAL A 8 -2.00 -7.35 -13.80
CA VAL A 8 -0.78 -6.73 -14.32
C VAL A 8 -1.07 -5.33 -14.86
N ALA A 9 -2.14 -5.16 -15.66
CA ALA A 9 -2.51 -3.85 -16.20
C ALA A 9 -2.89 -2.82 -15.11
N ILE A 10 -3.46 -3.26 -13.99
CA ILE A 10 -3.72 -2.38 -12.83
C ILE A 10 -2.40 -1.98 -12.16
N LYS A 11 -1.51 -2.94 -11.95
CA LYS A 11 -0.17 -2.69 -11.37
C LYS A 11 0.58 -1.67 -12.22
N ASP A 12 0.64 -1.88 -13.54
CA ASP A 12 1.45 -1.06 -14.44
C ASP A 12 0.96 0.40 -14.50
N ARG A 13 -0.36 0.62 -14.48
CA ARG A 13 -0.93 1.98 -14.36
C ARG A 13 -0.55 2.67 -13.05
N ALA A 14 -0.46 1.93 -11.95
CA ALA A 14 -0.06 2.47 -10.66
C ALA A 14 1.45 2.66 -10.53
N LEU A 15 2.23 1.86 -11.26
CA LEU A 15 3.68 1.74 -11.16
C LEU A 15 4.37 3.08 -11.36
N GLY A 16 4.04 3.82 -12.43
CA GLY A 16 4.65 5.12 -12.72
C GLY A 16 4.43 6.17 -11.62
N ARG A 17 3.23 6.19 -11.03
CA ARG A 17 2.90 7.15 -9.94
C ARG A 17 3.56 6.75 -8.62
N LEU A 18 3.61 5.46 -8.32
CA LEU A 18 4.13 4.96 -7.06
C LEU A 18 5.65 4.98 -7.01
N PHE A 19 6.34 4.66 -8.11
CA PHE A 19 7.80 4.77 -8.17
C PHE A 19 8.31 6.22 -8.17
N ALA A 20 7.47 7.19 -8.52
CA ALA A 20 7.81 8.60 -8.36
C ALA A 20 7.86 9.03 -6.88
N ILE A 21 7.37 8.22 -5.95
CA ILE A 21 7.40 8.51 -4.50
C ILE A 21 8.76 8.11 -3.94
N PRO A 22 9.53 9.03 -3.32
CA PRO A 22 10.83 8.72 -2.74
C PRO A 22 10.77 7.57 -1.73
N GLY A 23 11.68 6.61 -1.90
CA GLY A 23 11.83 5.47 -1.00
C GLY A 23 10.93 4.28 -1.31
N VAL A 24 10.07 4.33 -2.33
CA VAL A 24 9.41 3.14 -2.88
C VAL A 24 10.42 2.29 -3.64
N VAL A 25 10.50 1.00 -3.31
CA VAL A 25 11.47 0.06 -3.92
C VAL A 25 10.80 -1.04 -4.73
N VAL A 26 9.59 -1.45 -4.37
CA VAL A 26 8.83 -2.48 -5.11
C VAL A 26 7.34 -2.15 -5.09
N VAL A 27 6.68 -2.39 -6.22
CA VAL A 27 5.22 -2.33 -6.37
C VAL A 27 4.73 -3.66 -6.94
N GLY A 28 3.76 -4.28 -6.28
CA GLY A 28 3.20 -5.57 -6.67
C GLY A 28 1.70 -5.69 -6.41
N ILE A 29 1.13 -6.83 -6.76
CA ILE A 29 -0.27 -7.18 -6.46
C ILE A 29 -0.28 -8.26 -5.38
N GLY A 30 -1.22 -8.19 -4.44
CA GLY A 30 -1.41 -9.25 -3.45
C GLY A 30 -2.85 -9.34 -2.93
N GLY A 31 -3.06 -10.25 -1.98
CA GLY A 31 -4.30 -10.33 -1.21
C GLY A 31 -4.24 -9.46 0.04
N ARG A 32 -5.41 -8.98 0.49
CA ARG A 32 -5.59 -8.40 1.81
C ARG A 32 -5.92 -9.49 2.83
N GLU A 33 -5.37 -9.31 4.02
CA GLU A 33 -5.72 -10.08 5.22
C GLU A 33 -6.27 -9.14 6.31
N ARG A 34 -7.21 -9.63 7.11
CA ARG A 34 -7.72 -8.96 8.33
C ARG A 34 -7.85 -10.00 9.43
N GLY A 35 -7.22 -9.75 10.58
CA GLY A 35 -7.19 -10.71 11.68
C GLY A 35 -6.62 -12.10 11.29
N GLY A 36 -5.61 -12.12 10.40
CA GLY A 36 -4.99 -13.35 9.90
C GLY A 36 -5.81 -14.13 8.86
N ARG A 37 -6.96 -13.61 8.41
CA ARG A 37 -7.79 -14.26 7.38
C ARG A 37 -7.78 -13.48 6.08
N ALA A 38 -7.65 -14.19 4.96
CA ALA A 38 -7.77 -13.60 3.63
C ALA A 38 -9.18 -13.02 3.44
N THR A 39 -9.28 -11.80 2.93
CA THR A 39 -10.58 -11.14 2.72
C THR A 39 -11.13 -11.32 1.31
N GLY A 40 -10.37 -11.95 0.40
CA GLY A 40 -10.68 -12.02 -1.03
C GLY A 40 -10.41 -10.71 -1.79
N GLU A 41 -10.13 -9.60 -1.09
CA GLU A 41 -9.78 -8.32 -1.72
C GLU A 41 -8.36 -8.37 -2.31
N ARG A 42 -8.19 -7.74 -3.47
CA ARG A 42 -6.90 -7.53 -4.12
C ARG A 42 -6.34 -6.16 -3.74
N THR A 43 -5.03 -6.09 -3.53
CA THR A 43 -4.32 -4.88 -3.10
C THR A 43 -3.11 -4.60 -3.96
N ILE A 44 -2.75 -3.33 -4.07
CA ILE A 44 -1.42 -2.92 -4.51
C ILE A 44 -0.51 -2.94 -3.30
N ARG A 45 0.52 -3.78 -3.34
CA ARG A 45 1.56 -3.87 -2.31
C ARG A 45 2.68 -2.92 -2.67
N VAL A 46 3.00 -2.02 -1.75
CA VAL A 46 4.10 -1.07 -1.89
C VAL A 46 5.12 -1.38 -0.81
N PHE A 47 6.34 -1.70 -1.23
CA PHE A 47 7.47 -1.88 -0.33
C PHE A 47 8.31 -0.61 -0.39
N VAL A 48 8.72 -0.15 0.79
CA VAL A 48 9.54 1.05 0.96
C VAL A 48 10.84 0.68 1.67
N ALA A 49 11.92 1.39 1.34
CA ALA A 49 13.23 1.19 1.95
C ALA A 49 13.20 1.43 3.47
N HIS A 50 12.40 2.40 3.92
CA HIS A 50 12.26 2.73 5.33
C HIS A 50 10.83 3.14 5.65
N LYS A 51 10.21 2.50 6.65
CA LYS A 51 8.89 2.89 7.17
C LYS A 51 9.07 3.99 8.21
N ARG A 52 8.52 5.18 7.92
CA ARG A 52 8.47 6.27 8.90
C ARG A 52 7.30 6.06 9.85
N ALA A 53 7.46 6.48 11.11
CA ALA A 53 6.34 6.59 12.02
C ALA A 53 5.27 7.51 11.39
N PRO A 54 3.97 7.22 11.60
CA PRO A 54 2.93 8.15 11.20
C PRO A 54 3.18 9.50 11.87
N ALA A 55 2.90 10.59 11.14
CA ALA A 55 2.85 11.91 11.74
C ALA A 55 1.85 11.88 12.91
N PRO A 56 2.07 12.67 13.98
CA PRO A 56 1.10 12.77 15.06
C PRO A 56 -0.28 13.10 14.48
N ALA A 57 -1.33 12.41 14.91
CA ALA A 57 -2.66 12.71 14.43
C ALA A 57 -2.98 14.16 14.81
N ARG A 58 -3.64 14.90 13.91
CA ARG A 58 -4.18 16.23 14.25
C ARG A 58 -5.18 16.02 15.41
N GLY A 59 -4.74 16.27 16.64
CA GLY A 59 -5.49 15.99 17.88
C GLY A 59 -4.66 15.36 19.02
N ASP A 60 -3.48 14.78 18.73
CA ASP A 60 -2.66 14.16 19.78
C ASP A 60 -1.81 15.16 20.58
N ALA A 61 -1.63 16.37 20.04
CA ALA A 61 -0.97 17.47 20.74
C ALA A 61 -1.83 18.08 21.86
N GLU A 62 -3.16 17.95 21.76
CA GLU A 62 -4.12 18.56 22.68
C GLU A 62 -4.38 17.69 23.91
N ARG A 63 -4.27 16.36 23.77
CA ARG A 63 -4.46 15.37 24.85
C ARG A 63 -3.29 15.25 25.85
N ARG A 64 -2.18 15.95 25.61
CA ARG A 64 -0.97 15.91 26.47
C ARG A 64 -0.85 17.12 27.41
N ARG A 65 -1.89 17.96 27.52
CA ARG A 65 -1.96 19.07 28.48
C ARG A 65 -2.81 18.72 29.68
#